data_AF-A0A656QNR8-F1
#
_entry.id   AF-A0A656QNR8-F1
#
_cell.length_a   1.000
_cell.length_b   1.000
_cell.length_c   1.000
_cell.angle_alpha   90.00
_cell.angle_beta   90.00
_cell.angle_gamma   90.00
#
_symmetry.space_group_name_H-M   'P 1'
#
loop_
_entity.id
_entity.type
_entity.pdbx_description
1 polymer ?
#
loop_
_entity_poly.entity_id
_entity_poly.type
_entity_poly.pdbx_seq_one_letter_code
_entity_poly.pdbx_strand_id
1 'polypeptide(L)'
;MKIQLNFSTLLDNAGLPQRLTKELTELFQHHLSKAHSKTRVTSNAISIKTQTYRVRHLIAGFRELRKGGFALQSPWNLSEKHIAYLVKLWVTEKRQAPGTVENKLTYWRTLAAWMKKHQLVGTVDDYIKRPDGYRRYYVAQEDKSWEAANVDVNNTISRLCECDRWVAIQVELQATFGLRAQESMLLRPLQCLRVSGHLHVIDGTKGGRPRLVPIDAEWQYEVLIRAARLANPRTGSMIPEPWSLKKWYRHFYHVLQKEGISRGGLGVTVHGLRHAYLQRMYEQITGVPAPIKRADHRPDPELHQRAMQQLVEAAGHSLAAKATAYISTFATAERLSRPVITPEQVIAALKGANGVKSEAAKSLNISRQALYRLLAKFGDIQSVATAGSAVVHAVTAQGCLGDDTPSEHRGGSLEDPARGQLTLLGDLPA
;
A
#
# COMPACT_ATOMS: atom_id res chain seq x y z
N MET A 1 -20.88 -26.33 4.74
CA MET A 1 -21.60 -25.10 5.12
C MET A 1 -21.01 -23.90 4.36
N LYS A 2 -21.75 -23.27 3.43
CA LYS A 2 -21.26 -22.06 2.74
C LYS A 2 -21.35 -20.89 3.74
N ILE A 3 -20.22 -20.50 4.33
CA ILE A 3 -20.15 -19.31 5.19
C ILE A 3 -20.56 -18.10 4.35
N GLN A 4 -21.65 -17.44 4.73
CA GLN A 4 -22.13 -16.20 4.11
C GLN A 4 -21.83 -15.01 5.03
N LEU A 5 -21.49 -13.87 4.44
CA LEU A 5 -21.31 -12.63 5.19
C LEU A 5 -22.68 -12.10 5.62
N ASN A 6 -22.92 -11.95 6.92
CA ASN A 6 -24.05 -11.17 7.40
C ASN A 6 -23.71 -9.68 7.34
N PHE A 7 -24.24 -8.98 6.34
CA PHE A 7 -24.06 -7.54 6.16
C PHE A 7 -25.29 -6.72 6.61
N SER A 8 -26.40 -7.35 6.97
CA SER A 8 -27.63 -6.65 7.36
C SER A 8 -27.37 -5.74 8.57
N THR A 9 -26.74 -6.27 9.60
CA THR A 9 -26.35 -5.49 10.80
C THR A 9 -25.44 -4.30 10.48
N LEU A 10 -24.60 -4.38 9.44
CA LEU A 10 -23.75 -3.25 9.03
C LEU A 10 -24.57 -2.15 8.35
N LEU A 11 -25.60 -2.52 7.60
CA LEU A 11 -26.49 -1.58 6.91
C LEU A 11 -27.49 -0.95 7.87
N ASP A 12 -28.08 -1.73 8.77
CA ASP A 12 -29.06 -1.24 9.75
C ASP A 12 -28.43 -0.17 10.66
N ASN A 13 -27.19 -0.41 11.09
CA ASN A 13 -26.42 0.52 11.91
C ASN A 13 -25.78 1.68 11.12
N ALA A 14 -25.98 1.75 9.80
CA ALA A 14 -25.34 2.76 8.97
C ALA A 14 -26.00 4.15 9.05
N GLY A 15 -27.25 4.23 9.54
CA GLY A 15 -28.05 5.46 9.53
C GLY A 15 -28.37 5.98 8.13
N LEU A 16 -28.49 5.06 7.15
CA LEU A 16 -28.89 5.37 5.78
C LEU A 16 -30.42 5.35 5.64
N PRO A 17 -31.01 6.09 4.68
CA PRO A 17 -32.45 6.05 4.45
C PRO A 17 -32.98 4.64 4.20
N GLN A 18 -34.18 4.34 4.69
CA GLN A 18 -34.77 3.00 4.66
C GLN A 18 -34.80 2.40 3.25
N ARG A 19 -35.20 3.20 2.25
CA ARG A 19 -35.23 2.77 0.85
C ARG A 19 -33.83 2.42 0.34
N LEU A 20 -32.83 3.26 0.61
CA LEU A 20 -31.44 3.02 0.22
C LEU A 20 -30.90 1.73 0.86
N THR A 21 -31.18 1.52 2.15
CA THR A 21 -30.78 0.33 2.90
C THR A 21 -31.39 -0.94 2.31
N LYS A 22 -32.69 -0.93 1.99
CA LYS A 22 -33.38 -2.06 1.36
C LYS A 22 -32.77 -2.41 0.00
N GLU A 23 -32.65 -1.41 -0.87
CA GLU A 23 -32.14 -1.58 -2.23
C GLU A 23 -30.65 -2.01 -2.26
N LEU A 24 -29.82 -1.53 -1.32
CA LEU A 24 -28.45 -2.02 -1.16
C LEU A 24 -28.40 -3.46 -0.65
N THR A 25 -29.31 -3.83 0.26
CA THR A 25 -29.42 -5.20 0.78
C THR A 25 -29.68 -6.18 -0.37
N GLU A 26 -30.65 -5.88 -1.23
CA GLU A 26 -30.97 -6.68 -2.42
C GLU A 26 -29.76 -6.81 -3.36
N LEU A 27 -29.09 -5.70 -3.69
CA LEU A 27 -27.88 -5.73 -4.52
C LEU A 27 -26.77 -6.59 -3.91
N PHE A 28 -26.56 -6.51 -2.60
CA PHE A 28 -25.53 -7.27 -1.91
C PHE A 28 -25.87 -8.77 -1.88
N GLN A 29 -27.13 -9.13 -1.61
CA GLN A 29 -27.58 -10.53 -1.63
C GLN A 29 -27.32 -11.20 -2.99
N HIS A 30 -27.59 -10.50 -4.09
CA HIS A 30 -27.47 -11.08 -5.44
C HIS A 30 -26.06 -11.06 -6.04
N HIS A 31 -25.22 -10.10 -5.65
CA HIS A 31 -23.97 -9.83 -6.36
C HIS A 31 -22.69 -9.85 -5.51
N LEU A 32 -22.78 -9.74 -4.19
CA LEU A 32 -21.60 -9.48 -3.36
C LEU A 32 -20.52 -10.57 -3.45
N SER A 33 -20.95 -11.83 -3.51
CA SER A 33 -20.05 -12.99 -3.60
C SER A 33 -19.38 -13.16 -4.97
N LYS A 34 -19.92 -12.53 -6.02
CA LYS A 34 -19.44 -12.69 -7.39
C LYS A 34 -18.13 -11.93 -7.61
N ALA A 35 -17.21 -12.57 -8.33
CA ALA A 35 -16.01 -11.89 -8.80
C ALA A 35 -16.40 -10.86 -9.86
N HIS A 36 -15.98 -9.61 -9.65
CA HIS A 36 -16.17 -8.54 -10.62
C HIS A 36 -14.79 -8.15 -11.15
N SER A 37 -14.38 -8.80 -12.24
CA SER A 37 -13.09 -8.59 -12.88
C SER A 37 -13.22 -8.83 -14.37
N LYS A 38 -12.66 -7.92 -15.20
CA LYS A 38 -12.53 -8.15 -16.64
C LYS A 38 -11.46 -9.19 -16.99
N THR A 39 -10.50 -9.40 -16.09
CA THR A 39 -9.29 -10.24 -16.34
C THR A 39 -9.28 -11.54 -15.55
N ARG A 40 -10.21 -11.72 -14.61
CA ARG A 40 -10.30 -12.94 -13.80
C ARG A 40 -11.60 -13.64 -14.14
N VAL A 41 -11.51 -14.61 -15.05
CA VAL A 41 -12.58 -15.58 -15.28
C VAL A 41 -12.49 -16.62 -14.18
N THR A 42 -13.44 -16.61 -13.25
CA THR A 42 -13.55 -17.63 -12.21
C THR A 42 -15.01 -17.76 -11.80
N SER A 43 -15.47 -18.99 -11.59
CA SER A 43 -16.74 -19.29 -10.95
C SER A 43 -16.66 -19.18 -9.42
N ASN A 44 -15.45 -19.09 -8.85
CA ASN A 44 -15.25 -19.06 -7.41
C ASN A 44 -15.69 -17.73 -6.80
N ALA A 45 -16.44 -17.82 -5.70
CA ALA A 45 -16.81 -16.66 -4.90
C ALA A 45 -15.56 -15.91 -4.40
N ILE A 46 -15.67 -14.58 -4.30
CA ILE A 46 -14.62 -13.77 -3.66
C ILE A 46 -14.63 -14.02 -2.14
N SER A 47 -13.46 -13.88 -1.51
CA SER A 47 -13.32 -14.13 -0.07
C SER A 47 -14.24 -13.24 0.76
N ILE A 48 -14.74 -13.77 1.88
CA ILE A 48 -15.58 -13.03 2.85
C ILE A 48 -14.91 -11.73 3.30
N LYS A 49 -13.58 -11.74 3.47
CA LYS A 49 -12.79 -10.53 3.75
C LYS A 49 -12.94 -9.46 2.66
N THR A 50 -12.90 -9.85 1.38
CA THR A 50 -13.09 -8.92 0.25
C THR A 50 -14.52 -8.38 0.20
N GLN A 51 -15.51 -9.24 0.43
CA GLN A 51 -16.92 -8.85 0.52
C GLN A 51 -17.14 -7.82 1.64
N THR A 52 -16.57 -8.08 2.82
CA THR A 52 -16.65 -7.20 3.99
C THR A 52 -16.06 -5.82 3.70
N TYR A 53 -14.86 -5.75 3.09
CA TYR A 53 -14.26 -4.48 2.72
C TYR A 53 -15.14 -3.70 1.73
N ARG A 54 -15.67 -4.37 0.71
CA ARG A 54 -16.55 -3.74 -0.28
C ARG A 54 -17.78 -3.12 0.40
N VAL A 55 -18.49 -3.88 1.22
CA VAL A 55 -19.68 -3.41 1.95
C VAL A 55 -19.33 -2.20 2.83
N ARG A 56 -18.30 -2.30 3.66
CA ARG A 56 -17.90 -1.23 4.58
C ARG A 56 -17.55 0.06 3.85
N HIS A 57 -16.79 -0.03 2.75
CA HIS A 57 -16.39 1.15 1.99
C HIS A 57 -17.56 1.79 1.23
N LEU A 58 -18.49 1.00 0.71
CA LEU A 58 -19.71 1.53 0.08
C LEU A 58 -20.59 2.24 1.10
N ILE A 59 -20.88 1.60 2.24
CA ILE A 59 -21.64 2.21 3.33
C ILE A 59 -20.97 3.51 3.81
N ALA A 60 -19.67 3.47 4.07
CA ALA A 60 -18.92 4.65 4.50
C ALA A 60 -19.04 5.80 3.49
N GLY A 61 -18.93 5.52 2.19
CA GLY A 61 -19.04 6.55 1.18
C GLY A 61 -20.46 7.10 0.99
N PHE A 62 -21.51 6.30 1.16
CA PHE A 62 -22.89 6.84 1.24
C PHE A 62 -23.09 7.76 2.45
N ARG A 63 -22.50 7.41 3.60
CA ARG A 63 -22.50 8.31 4.78
C ARG A 63 -21.73 9.60 4.52
N GLU A 64 -20.60 9.52 3.83
CA GLU A 64 -19.81 10.70 3.42
C GLU A 64 -20.59 11.60 2.44
N LEU A 65 -21.34 11.01 1.50
CA LEU A 65 -22.24 11.75 0.62
C LEU A 65 -23.34 12.48 1.40
N ARG A 66 -23.99 11.80 2.35
CA ARG A 66 -25.02 12.43 3.19
C ARG A 66 -24.46 13.59 4.01
N LYS A 67 -23.27 13.43 4.60
CA LYS A 67 -22.56 14.52 5.31
C LYS A 67 -22.22 15.69 4.39
N GLY A 68 -22.00 15.42 3.10
CA GLY A 68 -21.81 16.44 2.06
C GLY A 68 -23.09 17.08 1.51
N GLY A 69 -24.25 16.83 2.14
CA GLY A 69 -25.53 17.39 1.71
C GLY A 69 -26.28 16.58 0.65
N PHE A 70 -25.78 15.40 0.23
CA PHE A 70 -26.47 14.56 -0.75
C PHE A 70 -27.45 13.60 -0.08
N ALA A 71 -28.75 13.86 -0.23
CA ALA A 71 -29.84 13.06 0.35
C ALA A 71 -30.30 11.90 -0.57
N LEU A 72 -29.38 11.01 -0.97
CA LEU A 72 -29.68 9.87 -1.83
C LEU A 72 -30.65 8.89 -1.15
N GLN A 73 -31.81 8.65 -1.77
CA GLN A 73 -32.82 7.70 -1.29
C GLN A 73 -32.69 6.31 -1.92
N SER A 74 -31.93 6.21 -3.01
CA SER A 74 -31.73 4.99 -3.80
C SER A 74 -30.29 4.95 -4.33
N PRO A 75 -29.61 3.79 -4.44
CA PRO A 75 -28.31 3.72 -5.08
C PRO A 75 -28.43 4.08 -6.58
N TRP A 76 -29.61 3.94 -7.19
CA TRP A 76 -29.85 4.41 -8.57
C TRP A 76 -29.87 5.93 -8.71
N ASN A 77 -30.00 6.70 -7.63
CA ASN A 77 -29.81 8.15 -7.68
C ASN A 77 -28.34 8.58 -7.79
N LEU A 78 -27.39 7.64 -7.70
CA LEU A 78 -25.99 7.93 -7.95
C LEU A 78 -25.78 8.44 -9.38
N SER A 79 -24.94 9.46 -9.47
CA SER A 79 -24.53 10.16 -10.68
C SER A 79 -23.09 10.66 -10.50
N GLU A 80 -22.46 11.10 -11.59
CA GLU A 80 -21.03 11.46 -11.61
C GLU A 80 -20.67 12.54 -10.60
N LYS A 81 -21.54 13.54 -10.34
CA LYS A 81 -21.30 14.59 -9.34
C LYS A 81 -21.04 14.05 -7.93
N HIS A 82 -21.68 12.93 -7.57
CA HIS A 82 -21.50 12.28 -6.27
C HIS A 82 -20.12 11.62 -6.18
N ILE A 83 -19.68 10.99 -7.27
CA ILE A 83 -18.34 10.40 -7.35
C ILE A 83 -17.28 11.49 -7.33
N ALA A 84 -17.49 12.58 -8.06
CA ALA A 84 -16.61 13.75 -8.07
C ALA A 84 -16.43 14.33 -6.66
N TYR A 85 -17.53 14.51 -5.93
CA TYR A 85 -17.50 14.95 -4.53
C TYR A 85 -16.67 14.01 -3.64
N LEU A 86 -16.92 12.70 -3.73
CA LEU A 86 -16.18 11.72 -2.93
C LEU A 86 -14.68 11.71 -3.25
N VAL A 87 -14.31 11.82 -4.52
CA VAL A 87 -12.90 11.88 -4.93
C VAL A 87 -12.24 13.14 -4.39
N LYS A 88 -12.89 14.32 -4.51
CA LYS A 88 -12.41 15.58 -3.94
C LYS A 88 -12.23 15.46 -2.41
N LEU A 89 -13.23 14.94 -1.71
CA LEU A 89 -13.18 14.71 -0.26
C LEU A 89 -12.01 13.79 0.12
N TRP A 90 -11.84 12.66 -0.56
CA TRP A 90 -10.80 11.70 -0.18
C TRP A 90 -9.39 12.19 -0.48
N VAL A 91 -9.19 12.88 -1.60
CA VAL A 91 -7.86 13.31 -2.04
C VAL A 91 -7.46 14.62 -1.38
N THR A 92 -8.32 15.63 -1.38
CA THR A 92 -7.97 16.99 -0.96
C THR A 92 -8.14 17.17 0.54
N GLU A 93 -9.31 16.81 1.08
CA GLU A 93 -9.63 17.07 2.48
C GLU A 93 -9.07 15.98 3.39
N LYS A 94 -9.31 14.72 3.08
CA LYS A 94 -8.84 13.58 3.89
C LYS A 94 -7.42 13.13 3.58
N ARG A 95 -6.80 13.67 2.53
CA ARG A 95 -5.41 13.38 2.10
C ARG A 95 -5.08 11.88 2.09
N GLN A 96 -6.03 11.06 1.65
CA GLN A 96 -5.86 9.61 1.63
C GLN A 96 -4.87 9.21 0.55
N ALA A 97 -4.07 8.16 0.79
CA ALA A 97 -3.08 7.71 -0.19
C ALA A 97 -3.71 7.29 -1.55
N PRO A 98 -3.00 7.44 -2.69
CA PRO A 98 -3.49 7.11 -4.03
C PRO A 98 -4.10 5.72 -4.14
N GLY A 99 -3.41 4.70 -3.61
CA GLY A 99 -3.89 3.31 -3.64
C GLY A 99 -5.18 3.10 -2.85
N THR A 100 -5.42 3.87 -1.79
CA THR A 100 -6.65 3.80 -0.99
C THR A 100 -7.82 4.37 -1.79
N VAL A 101 -7.65 5.53 -2.42
CA VAL A 101 -8.68 6.16 -3.24
C VAL A 101 -9.03 5.32 -4.46
N GLU A 102 -8.02 4.81 -5.17
CA GLU A 102 -8.25 3.93 -6.31
C GLU A 102 -9.00 2.65 -5.93
N ASN A 103 -8.65 2.03 -4.79
CA ASN A 103 -9.36 0.84 -4.30
C ASN A 103 -10.82 1.16 -3.93
N LYS A 104 -11.08 2.31 -3.32
CA LYS A 104 -12.46 2.78 -3.07
C LYS A 104 -13.22 2.91 -4.39
N LEU A 105 -12.64 3.57 -5.40
CA LEU A 105 -13.24 3.67 -6.73
C LEU A 105 -13.50 2.31 -7.38
N THR A 106 -12.66 1.29 -7.14
CA THR A 106 -12.95 -0.08 -7.58
C THR A 106 -14.25 -0.62 -6.97
N TYR A 107 -14.52 -0.35 -5.69
CA TYR A 107 -15.79 -0.75 -5.07
C TYR A 107 -16.98 0.00 -5.66
N TRP A 108 -16.83 1.31 -5.91
CA TRP A 108 -17.87 2.12 -6.56
C TRP A 108 -18.16 1.68 -8.00
N ARG A 109 -17.13 1.36 -8.80
CA ARG A 109 -17.30 0.74 -10.13
C ARG A 109 -18.04 -0.58 -10.07
N THR A 110 -17.75 -1.38 -9.03
CA THR A 110 -18.44 -2.65 -8.82
C THR A 110 -19.93 -2.43 -8.55
N LEU A 111 -20.28 -1.49 -7.65
CA LEU A 111 -21.67 -1.14 -7.39
C LEU A 111 -22.37 -0.60 -8.65
N ALA A 112 -21.70 0.31 -9.38
CA ALA A 112 -22.21 0.86 -10.63
C ALA A 112 -22.52 -0.22 -11.67
N ALA A 113 -21.65 -1.23 -11.78
CA ALA A 113 -21.88 -2.36 -12.67
C ALA A 113 -23.07 -3.24 -12.25
N TRP A 114 -23.31 -3.43 -10.94
CA TRP A 114 -24.50 -4.15 -10.48
C TRP A 114 -25.80 -3.42 -10.86
N MET A 115 -25.76 -2.09 -10.89
CA MET A 115 -26.85 -1.24 -11.37
C MET A 115 -26.88 -1.06 -12.90
N LYS A 116 -26.03 -1.77 -13.65
CA LYS A 116 -25.85 -1.62 -15.12
C LYS A 116 -25.45 -0.22 -15.59
N LYS A 117 -24.85 0.59 -14.71
CA LYS A 117 -24.30 1.94 -15.02
C LYS A 117 -22.78 1.90 -15.20
N HIS A 118 -22.30 1.12 -16.18
CA HIS A 118 -20.86 0.82 -16.32
C HIS A 118 -19.93 2.03 -16.49
N GLN A 119 -20.46 3.15 -17.03
CA GLN A 119 -19.70 4.36 -17.32
C GLN A 119 -19.76 5.40 -16.17
N LEU A 120 -20.48 5.12 -15.09
CA LEU A 120 -20.74 6.09 -14.00
C LEU A 120 -19.49 6.52 -13.22
N VAL A 121 -18.46 5.67 -13.15
CA VAL A 121 -17.30 5.87 -12.28
C VAL A 121 -16.01 5.88 -13.09
N GLY A 122 -15.56 7.10 -13.38
CA GLY A 122 -14.31 7.42 -14.06
C GLY A 122 -13.06 7.20 -13.21
N THR A 123 -11.92 7.66 -13.73
CA THR A 123 -10.63 7.68 -13.06
C THR A 123 -10.51 8.88 -12.09
N VAL A 124 -9.45 8.95 -11.28
CA VAL A 124 -9.25 10.10 -10.39
C VAL A 124 -9.06 11.39 -11.20
N ASP A 125 -8.40 11.30 -12.35
CA ASP A 125 -8.07 12.44 -13.22
C ASP A 125 -9.31 13.03 -13.90
N ASP A 126 -10.39 12.24 -14.02
CA ASP A 126 -11.67 12.70 -14.57
C ASP A 126 -12.39 13.68 -13.62
N TYR A 127 -11.99 13.75 -12.36
CA TYR A 127 -12.69 14.52 -11.32
C TYR A 127 -11.85 15.64 -10.71
N ILE A 128 -10.53 15.48 -10.64
CA ILE A 128 -9.63 16.45 -10.01
C ILE A 128 -8.28 16.52 -10.74
N LYS A 129 -7.62 17.68 -10.66
CA LYS A 129 -6.17 17.75 -10.85
C LYS A 129 -5.50 17.16 -9.61
N ARG A 130 -4.76 16.06 -9.79
CA ARG A 130 -4.05 15.40 -8.68
C ARG A 130 -3.01 16.35 -8.06
N PRO A 131 -2.84 16.34 -6.73
CA PRO A 131 -1.70 17.00 -6.10
C PRO A 131 -0.37 16.47 -6.65
N ASP A 132 0.68 17.28 -6.58
CA ASP A 132 2.00 16.86 -7.03
C ASP A 132 2.49 15.61 -6.28
N GLY A 133 3.08 14.67 -7.02
CA GLY A 133 3.51 13.38 -6.47
C GLY A 133 2.38 12.41 -6.11
N TYR A 134 1.11 12.79 -6.24
CA TYR A 134 -0.04 11.95 -5.89
C TYR A 134 -0.31 10.86 -6.95
N ARG A 135 0.52 9.81 -6.96
CA ARG A 135 0.40 8.69 -7.91
C ARG A 135 0.60 7.35 -7.23
N ARG A 136 -0.09 6.34 -7.75
CA ARG A 136 0.15 4.95 -7.38
C ARG A 136 1.16 4.33 -8.34
N TYR A 137 2.19 3.71 -7.78
CA TYR A 137 3.17 2.96 -8.54
C TYR A 137 3.00 1.46 -8.29
N TYR A 138 3.04 0.67 -9.36
CA TYR A 138 2.99 -0.79 -9.32
C TYR A 138 4.38 -1.43 -9.39
N VAL A 139 5.36 -0.68 -9.88
CA VAL A 139 6.79 -1.01 -9.87
C VAL A 139 7.41 -0.42 -8.60
N ALA A 140 8.33 -1.15 -7.96
CA ALA A 140 9.03 -0.66 -6.77
C ALA A 140 9.74 0.67 -7.06
N GLN A 141 9.48 1.68 -6.21
CA GLN A 141 10.10 3.02 -6.30
C GLN A 141 11.22 3.22 -5.27
N GLU A 142 11.34 2.32 -4.32
CA GLU A 142 12.34 2.34 -3.26
C GLU A 142 12.63 0.88 -2.88
N ASP A 143 13.82 0.60 -2.36
CA ASP A 143 14.08 -0.69 -1.74
C ASP A 143 13.39 -0.74 -0.37
N LYS A 144 12.51 -1.72 -0.20
CA LYS A 144 11.73 -1.96 1.02
C LYS A 144 12.31 -3.09 1.87
N SER A 145 13.46 -3.63 1.47
CA SER A 145 14.21 -4.59 2.27
C SER A 145 14.61 -3.97 3.61
N TRP A 146 14.84 -4.82 4.62
CA TRP A 146 15.35 -4.35 5.91
C TRP A 146 16.79 -3.86 5.83
N GLU A 147 17.56 -4.49 4.95
CA GLU A 147 18.94 -4.12 4.62
C GLU A 147 19.04 -2.66 4.15
N ALA A 148 18.14 -2.22 3.26
CA ALA A 148 18.11 -0.83 2.80
C ALA A 148 17.82 0.20 3.91
N ALA A 149 17.20 -0.23 5.00
CA ALA A 149 16.97 0.58 6.19
C ALA A 149 18.02 0.35 7.29
N ASN A 150 19.12 -0.38 7.00
CA ASN A 150 20.17 -0.76 7.94
C ASN A 150 19.63 -1.52 9.18
N VAL A 151 18.55 -2.29 9.02
CA VAL A 151 17.98 -3.10 10.10
C VAL A 151 18.56 -4.51 10.05
N ASP A 152 19.31 -4.88 11.09
CA ASP A 152 19.82 -6.24 11.27
C ASP A 152 18.67 -7.22 11.58
N VAL A 153 18.46 -8.16 10.66
CA VAL A 153 17.41 -9.18 10.74
C VAL A 153 17.64 -10.14 11.90
N ASN A 154 18.87 -10.63 12.10
CA ASN A 154 19.19 -11.64 13.11
C ASN A 154 19.11 -11.06 14.52
N ASN A 155 19.63 -9.84 14.71
CA ASN A 155 19.50 -9.12 15.97
C ASN A 155 18.03 -8.87 16.31
N THR A 156 17.23 -8.44 15.33
CA THR A 156 15.80 -8.20 15.53
C THR A 156 15.02 -9.49 15.87
N ILE A 157 15.33 -10.62 15.21
CA ILE A 157 14.75 -11.92 15.55
C ILE A 157 15.13 -12.35 16.97
N SER A 158 16.36 -12.09 17.40
CA SER A 158 16.84 -12.41 18.75
C SER A 158 16.04 -11.63 19.82
N ARG A 159 15.89 -10.31 19.65
CA ARG A 159 15.04 -9.48 20.54
C ARG A 159 13.57 -9.93 20.54
N LEU A 160 13.04 -10.28 19.37
CA LEU A 160 11.70 -10.84 19.27
C LEU A 160 11.59 -12.17 20.02
N CYS A 161 12.63 -13.01 20.02
CA CYS A 161 12.62 -14.31 20.69
C CYS A 161 12.53 -14.16 22.21
N GLU A 162 13.20 -13.16 22.77
CA GLU A 162 13.12 -12.79 24.19
C GLU A 162 11.71 -12.34 24.60
N CYS A 163 11.00 -11.66 23.69
CA CYS A 163 9.65 -11.16 23.94
C CYS A 163 8.53 -12.17 23.63
N ASP A 164 8.58 -12.79 22.45
CA ASP A 164 7.61 -13.75 21.95
C ASP A 164 8.24 -14.69 20.90
N ARG A 165 8.60 -15.88 21.35
CA ARG A 165 9.22 -16.93 20.53
C ARG A 165 8.40 -17.34 19.28
N TRP A 166 7.07 -17.28 19.33
CA TRP A 166 6.21 -17.65 18.18
C TRP A 166 6.22 -16.55 17.12
N VAL A 167 6.19 -15.28 17.54
CA VAL A 167 6.36 -14.16 16.61
C VAL A 167 7.76 -14.21 15.99
N ALA A 168 8.80 -14.46 16.79
CA ALA A 168 10.19 -14.56 16.32
C ALA A 168 10.36 -15.61 15.22
N ILE A 169 9.95 -16.87 15.45
CA ILE A 169 10.06 -17.93 14.44
C ILE A 169 9.19 -17.65 13.21
N GLN A 170 8.04 -16.99 13.36
CA GLN A 170 7.21 -16.58 12.22
C GLN A 170 7.84 -15.45 11.40
N VAL A 171 8.63 -14.57 12.01
CA VAL A 171 9.44 -13.55 11.31
C VAL A 171 10.63 -14.21 10.62
N GLU A 172 11.31 -15.16 11.28
CA GLU A 172 12.40 -15.94 10.70
C GLU A 172 11.93 -16.74 9.47
N LEU A 173 10.80 -17.43 9.54
CA LEU A 173 10.19 -18.10 8.39
C LEU A 173 9.91 -17.15 7.21
N GLN A 174 9.56 -15.89 7.48
CA GLN A 174 9.37 -14.88 6.44
C GLN A 174 10.71 -14.42 5.83
N ALA A 175 11.75 -14.27 6.64
CA ALA A 175 13.10 -13.94 6.17
C ALA A 175 13.73 -15.06 5.34
N THR A 176 13.48 -16.31 5.74
CA THR A 176 14.06 -17.52 5.13
C THR A 176 13.38 -17.93 3.83
N PHE A 177 12.04 -17.95 3.79
CA PHE A 177 11.26 -18.48 2.67
C PHE A 177 10.42 -17.41 1.95
N GLY A 178 10.65 -16.14 2.30
CA GLY A 178 9.90 -15.02 1.76
C GLY A 178 8.41 -15.09 2.07
N LEU A 179 7.95 -15.81 3.09
CA LEU A 179 6.51 -15.99 3.36
C LEU A 179 5.78 -14.66 3.59
N ARG A 180 4.48 -14.63 3.35
CA ARG A 180 3.62 -13.55 3.88
C ARG A 180 3.36 -13.81 5.36
N ALA A 181 3.09 -12.77 6.15
CA ALA A 181 2.78 -12.92 7.58
C ALA A 181 1.67 -13.96 7.85
N GLN A 182 0.58 -13.96 7.07
CA GLN A 182 -0.47 -14.96 7.24
C GLN A 182 -0.04 -16.37 6.81
N GLU A 183 0.85 -16.49 5.81
CA GLU A 183 1.41 -17.78 5.38
C GLU A 183 2.34 -18.33 6.47
N SER A 184 3.16 -17.51 7.12
CA SER A 184 4.04 -17.97 8.21
C SER A 184 3.25 -18.38 9.46
N MET A 185 2.14 -17.70 9.77
CA MET A 185 1.24 -18.09 10.87
C MET A 185 0.55 -19.43 10.59
N LEU A 186 0.06 -19.64 9.37
CA LEU A 186 -0.69 -20.84 9.01
C LEU A 186 0.18 -22.00 8.51
N LEU A 187 1.49 -21.78 8.36
CA LEU A 187 2.41 -22.81 7.90
C LEU A 187 2.31 -24.04 8.81
N ARG A 188 2.29 -25.22 8.19
CA ARG A 188 2.41 -26.50 8.88
C ARG A 188 3.75 -27.14 8.50
N PRO A 189 4.84 -26.90 9.24
CA PRO A 189 6.20 -27.22 8.78
C PRO A 189 6.35 -28.67 8.27
N LEU A 190 5.85 -29.65 9.04
CA LEU A 190 5.94 -31.07 8.70
C LEU A 190 5.10 -31.47 7.47
N GLN A 191 3.95 -30.82 7.24
CA GLN A 191 3.05 -31.16 6.14
C GLN A 191 3.41 -30.43 4.84
N CYS A 192 4.02 -29.25 4.97
CA CYS A 192 4.41 -28.41 3.85
C CYS A 192 5.76 -28.83 3.24
N LEU A 193 6.60 -29.59 3.96
CA LEU A 193 7.87 -30.07 3.44
C LEU A 193 7.65 -31.16 2.37
N ARG A 194 8.32 -31.03 1.22
CA ARG A 194 8.30 -32.03 0.14
C ARG A 194 9.66 -32.70 0.02
N VAL A 195 9.64 -33.99 -0.34
CA VAL A 195 10.84 -34.80 -0.64
C VAL A 195 11.68 -34.17 -1.76
N SER A 196 11.05 -33.40 -2.66
CA SER A 196 11.72 -32.67 -3.74
C SER A 196 12.55 -31.46 -3.28
N GLY A 197 12.78 -31.24 -1.98
CA GLY A 197 13.50 -30.07 -1.47
C GLY A 197 12.74 -28.76 -1.62
N HIS A 198 11.41 -28.81 -1.50
CA HIS A 198 10.55 -27.63 -1.64
C HIS A 198 9.59 -27.51 -0.46
N LEU A 199 9.27 -26.26 -0.08
CA LEU A 199 8.20 -25.93 0.84
C LEU A 199 6.92 -25.62 0.06
N HIS A 200 5.91 -26.47 0.21
CA HIS A 200 4.60 -26.32 -0.40
C HIS A 200 3.69 -25.44 0.46
N VAL A 201 3.62 -24.15 0.11
CA VAL A 201 2.84 -23.14 0.84
C VAL A 201 1.42 -23.11 0.30
N ILE A 202 0.46 -23.57 1.10
CA ILE A 202 -0.95 -23.70 0.72
C ILE A 202 -1.80 -22.68 1.51
N ASP A 203 -1.73 -22.75 2.84
CA ASP A 203 -2.56 -21.95 3.73
C ASP A 203 -2.07 -20.51 3.85
N GLY A 204 -3.02 -19.57 3.98
CA GLY A 204 -2.72 -18.14 4.07
C GLY A 204 -2.33 -17.50 2.73
N THR A 205 -2.21 -18.27 1.66
CA THR A 205 -1.87 -17.77 0.33
C THR A 205 -2.92 -16.79 -0.19
N LYS A 206 -2.46 -15.75 -0.89
CA LYS A 206 -3.36 -14.74 -1.43
C LYS A 206 -4.24 -15.35 -2.53
N GLY A 207 -5.54 -15.40 -2.26
CA GLY A 207 -6.51 -15.95 -3.20
C GLY A 207 -6.57 -17.48 -3.23
N GLY A 208 -5.99 -18.15 -2.22
CA GLY A 208 -6.00 -19.61 -2.11
C GLY A 208 -5.20 -20.30 -3.21
N ARG A 209 -4.12 -19.66 -3.67
CA ARG A 209 -3.25 -20.17 -4.73
C ARG A 209 -1.98 -20.76 -4.09
N PRO A 210 -1.83 -22.08 -4.06
CA PRO A 210 -0.62 -22.71 -3.56
C PRO A 210 0.60 -22.28 -4.39
N ARG A 211 1.78 -22.32 -3.76
CA ARG A 211 3.06 -22.12 -4.43
C ARG A 211 4.13 -22.99 -3.81
N LEU A 212 5.15 -23.33 -4.59
CA LEU A 212 6.35 -23.99 -4.12
C LEU A 212 7.43 -22.94 -3.84
N VAL A 213 8.21 -23.16 -2.80
CA VAL A 213 9.38 -22.36 -2.44
C VAL A 213 10.57 -23.29 -2.37
N PRO A 214 11.66 -23.03 -3.11
CA PRO A 214 12.84 -23.89 -3.06
C PRO A 214 13.53 -23.81 -1.69
N ILE A 215 14.17 -24.93 -1.31
CA ILE A 215 15.02 -25.05 -0.13
C ILE A 215 16.42 -25.40 -0.64
N ASP A 216 17.25 -24.38 -0.77
CA ASP A 216 18.54 -24.43 -1.47
C ASP A 216 19.74 -24.52 -0.52
N ALA A 217 19.51 -24.50 0.80
CA ALA A 217 20.58 -24.59 1.80
C ALA A 217 20.15 -25.36 3.06
N GLU A 218 21.09 -26.09 3.65
CA GLU A 218 20.87 -26.96 4.81
C GLU A 218 20.30 -26.21 6.02
N TRP A 219 20.82 -25.01 6.30
CA TRP A 219 20.36 -24.18 7.43
C TRP A 219 18.86 -23.81 7.34
N GLN A 220 18.25 -23.85 6.16
CA GLN A 220 16.82 -23.61 6.01
C GLN A 220 15.99 -24.76 6.60
N TYR A 221 16.49 -25.99 6.56
CA TYR A 221 15.86 -27.12 7.23
C TYR A 221 15.92 -26.95 8.75
N GLU A 222 17.00 -26.41 9.31
CA GLU A 222 17.11 -26.11 10.74
C GLU A 222 16.04 -25.10 11.22
N VAL A 223 15.71 -24.10 10.38
CA VAL A 223 14.59 -23.19 10.64
C VAL A 223 13.26 -23.94 10.68
N LEU A 224 13.04 -24.87 9.73
CA LEU A 224 11.82 -25.68 9.69
C LEU A 224 11.72 -26.65 10.87
N ILE A 225 12.84 -27.23 11.33
CA ILE A 225 12.90 -28.10 12.50
C ILE A 225 12.52 -27.30 13.76
N ARG A 226 13.11 -26.11 13.96
CA ARG A 226 12.73 -25.22 15.07
C ARG A 226 11.26 -24.81 15.01
N ALA A 227 10.75 -24.50 13.82
CA ALA A 227 9.35 -24.19 13.61
C ALA A 227 8.45 -25.40 13.93
N ALA A 228 8.80 -26.60 13.48
CA ALA A 228 8.04 -27.82 13.74
C ALA A 228 7.91 -28.13 15.22
N ARG A 229 8.97 -27.89 16.02
CA ARG A 229 8.95 -28.05 17.48
C ARG A 229 8.01 -27.08 18.18
N LEU A 230 7.78 -25.89 17.61
CA LEU A 230 6.87 -24.87 18.15
C LEU A 230 5.46 -24.92 17.56
N ALA A 231 5.25 -25.77 16.55
CA ALA A 231 3.97 -25.89 15.87
C ALA A 231 2.89 -26.38 16.83
N ASN A 232 1.68 -25.89 16.61
CA ASN A 232 0.51 -26.27 17.37
C ASN A 232 0.29 -27.79 17.30
N PRO A 233 0.26 -28.51 18.43
CA PRO A 233 0.18 -29.97 18.42
C PRO A 233 -1.16 -30.48 17.85
N ARG A 234 -2.24 -29.70 17.93
CA ARG A 234 -3.56 -30.08 17.42
C ARG A 234 -3.72 -29.79 15.92
N THR A 235 -3.27 -28.62 15.47
CA THR A 235 -3.52 -28.15 14.09
C THR A 235 -2.32 -28.31 13.16
N GLY A 236 -1.14 -28.56 13.73
CA GLY A 236 0.16 -28.53 13.04
C GLY A 236 0.60 -27.14 12.59
N SER A 237 -0.21 -26.09 12.77
CA SER A 237 0.09 -24.74 12.28
C SER A 237 0.99 -23.96 13.24
N MET A 238 1.60 -22.87 12.78
CA MET A 238 2.38 -21.99 13.65
C MET A 238 1.52 -21.09 14.58
N ILE A 239 0.19 -21.17 14.55
CA ILE A 239 -0.67 -20.43 15.49
C ILE A 239 -0.72 -21.16 16.83
N PRO A 240 -0.21 -20.59 17.93
CA PRO A 240 -0.25 -21.26 19.23
C PRO A 240 -1.67 -21.38 19.79
N GLU A 241 -1.93 -22.40 20.60
CA GLU A 241 -3.18 -22.48 21.37
C GLU A 241 -3.22 -21.40 22.47
N PRO A 242 -4.41 -20.89 22.85
CA PRO A 242 -5.74 -21.17 22.29
C PRO A 242 -6.14 -20.15 21.20
N TRP A 243 -5.17 -19.55 20.50
CA TRP A 243 -5.45 -18.40 19.65
C TRP A 243 -6.17 -18.77 18.36
N SER A 244 -7.18 -17.97 17.99
CA SER A 244 -7.70 -17.98 16.63
C SER A 244 -6.81 -17.14 15.71
N LEU A 245 -6.81 -17.42 14.41
CA LEU A 245 -6.05 -16.61 13.43
C LEU A 245 -6.33 -15.11 13.56
N LYS A 246 -7.59 -14.70 13.79
CA LYS A 246 -7.96 -13.29 13.94
C LYS A 246 -7.29 -12.64 15.15
N LYS A 247 -7.31 -13.34 16.30
CA LYS A 247 -6.68 -12.84 17.53
C LYS A 247 -5.15 -12.86 17.39
N TRP A 248 -4.59 -13.97 16.89
CA TRP A 248 -3.15 -14.12 16.72
C TRP A 248 -2.58 -13.09 15.75
N TYR A 249 -3.27 -12.82 14.64
CA TYR A 249 -2.84 -11.80 13.68
C TYR A 249 -2.74 -10.42 14.34
N ARG A 250 -3.68 -10.05 15.22
CA ARG A 250 -3.61 -8.78 15.97
C ARG A 250 -2.43 -8.76 16.94
N HIS A 251 -2.26 -9.84 17.69
CA HIS A 251 -1.15 -10.00 18.63
C HIS A 251 0.22 -9.91 17.93
N PHE A 252 0.40 -10.65 16.84
CA PHE A 252 1.61 -10.61 16.01
C PHE A 252 1.98 -9.18 15.61
N TYR A 253 1.05 -8.40 15.05
CA TYR A 253 1.32 -7.02 14.66
C TYR A 253 1.50 -6.07 15.85
N HIS A 254 0.87 -6.36 16.98
CA HIS A 254 1.11 -5.61 18.22
C HIS A 254 2.54 -5.80 18.72
N VAL A 255 3.04 -7.05 18.76
CA VAL A 255 4.43 -7.35 19.13
C VAL A 255 5.40 -6.68 18.16
N LEU A 256 5.18 -6.80 16.85
CA LEU A 256 6.01 -6.11 15.86
C LEU A 256 6.06 -4.60 16.08
N GLN A 257 4.91 -3.97 16.36
CA GLN A 257 4.84 -2.53 16.61
C GLN A 257 5.59 -2.15 17.89
N LYS A 258 5.48 -2.94 18.95
CA LYS A 258 6.18 -2.73 20.22
C LYS A 258 7.70 -2.77 20.04
N GLU A 259 8.20 -3.68 19.20
CA GLU A 259 9.61 -3.79 18.83
C GLU A 259 10.05 -2.79 17.74
N GLY A 260 9.22 -1.79 17.44
CA GLY A 260 9.54 -0.74 16.48
C GLY A 260 9.48 -1.17 15.01
N ILE A 261 9.07 -2.40 14.69
CA ILE A 261 8.95 -2.94 13.33
C ILE A 261 7.70 -2.34 12.66
N SER A 262 7.78 -1.06 12.34
CA SER A 262 6.77 -0.28 11.65
C SER A 262 7.42 0.86 10.87
N ARG A 263 6.67 1.46 9.94
CA ARG A 263 7.17 2.61 9.17
C ARG A 263 7.58 3.80 10.04
N GLY A 264 6.88 4.02 11.16
CA GLY A 264 7.17 5.13 12.08
C GLY A 264 8.26 4.80 13.11
N GLY A 265 8.61 3.52 13.28
CA GLY A 265 9.71 3.08 14.13
C GLY A 265 10.99 2.93 13.31
N LEU A 266 11.36 1.69 13.03
CA LEU A 266 12.57 1.33 12.27
C LEU A 266 12.48 1.62 10.76
N GLY A 267 11.46 2.34 10.28
CA GLY A 267 11.26 2.59 8.85
C GLY A 267 10.82 1.38 8.02
N VAL A 268 10.73 0.19 8.63
CA VAL A 268 10.47 -1.08 7.94
C VAL A 268 9.10 -1.68 8.26
N THR A 269 8.70 -2.67 7.48
CA THR A 269 7.58 -3.55 7.82
C THR A 269 8.03 -4.99 7.64
N VAL A 270 7.38 -5.96 8.28
CA VAL A 270 7.71 -7.38 8.12
C VAL A 270 7.62 -7.85 6.65
N HIS A 271 6.80 -7.18 5.82
CA HIS A 271 6.73 -7.48 4.39
C HIS A 271 8.04 -7.17 3.65
N GLY A 272 8.89 -6.30 4.19
CA GLY A 272 10.22 -6.01 3.66
C GLY A 272 11.14 -7.25 3.62
N LEU A 273 10.92 -8.23 4.49
CA LEU A 273 11.66 -9.50 4.46
C LEU A 273 11.37 -10.29 3.17
N ARG A 274 10.13 -10.22 2.67
CA ARG A 274 9.77 -10.82 1.39
C ARG A 274 10.41 -10.08 0.21
N HIS A 275 10.55 -8.75 0.30
CA HIS A 275 11.31 -7.99 -0.70
C HIS A 275 12.76 -8.48 -0.74
N ALA A 276 13.42 -8.54 0.42
CA ALA A 276 14.80 -9.02 0.54
C ALA A 276 14.96 -10.44 -0.02
N TYR A 277 14.05 -11.37 0.33
CA TYR A 277 14.09 -12.74 -0.19
C TYR A 277 14.04 -12.80 -1.72
N LEU A 278 13.10 -12.09 -2.35
CA LEU A 278 12.95 -12.11 -3.82
C LEU A 278 14.08 -11.37 -4.54
N GLN A 279 14.66 -10.34 -3.90
CA GLN A 279 15.84 -9.66 -4.43
C GLN A 279 17.08 -10.56 -4.37
N ARG A 280 17.30 -11.29 -3.27
CA ARG A 280 18.39 -12.27 -3.16
C ARG A 280 18.23 -13.41 -4.15
N MET A 281 17.01 -13.94 -4.30
CA MET A 281 16.72 -14.97 -5.29
C MET A 281 17.09 -14.50 -6.71
N TYR A 282 16.70 -13.27 -7.06
CA TYR A 282 17.09 -12.68 -8.35
C TYR A 282 18.61 -12.67 -8.51
N GLU A 283 19.33 -12.16 -7.52
CA GLU A 283 20.79 -12.05 -7.53
C GLU A 283 21.49 -13.42 -7.60
N GLN A 284 20.99 -14.43 -6.90
CA GLN A 284 21.51 -15.80 -6.98
C GLN A 284 21.38 -16.41 -8.38
N ILE A 285 20.29 -16.10 -9.09
CA ILE A 285 20.04 -16.63 -10.44
C ILE A 285 20.84 -15.84 -11.49
N THR A 286 20.93 -14.52 -11.33
CA THR A 286 21.51 -13.64 -12.36
C THR A 286 22.96 -13.27 -12.13
N GLY A 287 23.51 -13.53 -10.94
CA GLY A 287 24.85 -13.11 -10.53
C GLY A 287 25.01 -11.61 -10.30
N VAL A 288 23.92 -10.82 -10.33
CA VAL A 288 23.95 -9.36 -10.15
C VAL A 288 22.77 -8.89 -9.29
N PRO A 289 22.90 -7.78 -8.53
CA PRO A 289 21.82 -7.32 -7.68
C PRO A 289 20.53 -6.97 -8.45
N ALA A 290 19.40 -7.02 -7.74
CA ALA A 290 18.12 -6.59 -8.28
C ALA A 290 18.15 -5.11 -8.75
N PRO A 291 17.40 -4.73 -9.80
CA PRO A 291 17.43 -3.37 -10.35
C PRO A 291 17.20 -2.27 -9.30
N ILE A 292 16.29 -2.50 -8.34
CA ILE A 292 16.00 -1.53 -7.26
C ILE A 292 17.20 -1.23 -6.36
N LYS A 293 18.15 -2.16 -6.27
CA LYS A 293 19.40 -2.00 -5.51
C LYS A 293 20.50 -1.39 -6.39
N ARG A 294 20.68 -1.91 -7.61
CA ARG A 294 21.72 -1.47 -8.55
C ARG A 294 21.19 -1.45 -9.98
N ALA A 295 20.86 -0.25 -10.46
CA ALA A 295 20.31 -0.07 -11.81
C ALA A 295 21.37 -0.20 -12.92
N ASP A 296 22.64 -0.01 -12.56
CA ASP A 296 23.82 -0.03 -13.42
C ASP A 296 24.29 -1.44 -13.78
N HIS A 297 23.85 -2.47 -13.04
CA HIS A 297 24.28 -3.86 -13.22
C HIS A 297 23.19 -4.68 -13.89
N ARG A 298 23.25 -4.79 -15.22
CA ARG A 298 22.31 -5.59 -16.00
C ARG A 298 22.85 -7.00 -16.22
N PRO A 299 22.06 -8.05 -15.96
CA PRO A 299 22.48 -9.40 -16.25
C PRO A 299 22.31 -9.72 -17.74
N ASP A 300 22.79 -10.91 -18.10
CA ASP A 300 22.40 -11.56 -19.34
C ASP A 300 20.86 -11.63 -19.49
N PRO A 301 20.30 -11.35 -20.69
CA PRO A 301 18.85 -11.36 -20.91
C PRO A 301 18.16 -12.69 -20.61
N GLU A 302 18.80 -13.83 -20.88
CA GLU A 302 18.21 -15.15 -20.61
C GLU A 302 18.16 -15.42 -19.10
N LEU A 303 19.23 -15.07 -18.39
CA LEU A 303 19.25 -15.13 -16.92
C LEU A 303 18.19 -14.21 -16.30
N HIS A 304 18.01 -13.00 -16.84
CA HIS A 304 16.94 -12.10 -16.41
C HIS A 304 15.56 -12.75 -16.58
N GLN A 305 15.29 -13.33 -17.75
CA GLN A 305 14.01 -13.98 -18.04
C GLN A 305 13.77 -15.16 -17.10
N ARG A 306 14.78 -16.01 -16.88
CA ARG A 306 14.72 -17.14 -15.95
C ARG A 306 14.45 -16.67 -14.52
N ALA A 307 15.16 -15.65 -14.05
CA ALA A 307 14.94 -15.07 -12.73
C ALA A 307 13.52 -14.54 -12.58
N MET A 308 13.00 -13.82 -13.59
CA MET A 308 11.63 -13.31 -13.57
C MET A 308 10.58 -14.42 -13.48
N GLN A 309 10.79 -15.55 -14.16
CA GLN A 309 9.90 -16.72 -14.06
C GLN A 309 9.91 -17.31 -12.66
N GLN A 310 11.09 -17.59 -12.09
CA GLN A 310 11.21 -18.16 -10.75
C GLN A 310 10.67 -17.20 -9.67
N LEU A 311 10.90 -15.89 -9.80
CA LEU A 311 10.34 -14.89 -8.90
C LEU A 311 8.81 -14.88 -8.92
N VAL A 312 8.17 -15.12 -10.08
CA VAL A 312 6.71 -15.17 -10.19
C VAL A 312 6.15 -16.37 -9.44
N GLU A 313 6.75 -17.54 -9.66
CA GLU A 313 6.37 -18.80 -9.01
C GLU A 313 6.56 -18.71 -7.50
N ALA A 314 7.76 -18.31 -7.06
CA ALA A 314 8.08 -18.06 -5.67
C ALA A 314 7.19 -16.95 -5.09
N ALA A 315 6.80 -15.94 -5.88
CA ALA A 315 5.88 -14.91 -5.41
C ALA A 315 4.42 -15.39 -5.29
N GLY A 316 4.06 -16.53 -5.87
CA GLY A 316 2.67 -16.96 -6.08
C GLY A 316 1.89 -15.99 -6.97
N HIS A 317 2.57 -15.37 -7.92
CA HIS A 317 1.99 -14.43 -8.87
C HIS A 317 1.61 -15.16 -10.16
N SER A 318 0.64 -14.62 -10.91
CA SER A 318 0.22 -15.19 -12.20
C SER A 318 0.81 -14.46 -13.41
N LEU A 319 1.57 -13.40 -13.18
CA LEU A 319 2.10 -12.52 -14.23
C LEU A 319 3.49 -12.02 -13.83
N ALA A 320 4.45 -12.11 -14.75
CA ALA A 320 5.82 -11.58 -14.63
C ALA A 320 5.86 -10.12 -14.21
N ALA A 321 4.98 -9.29 -14.77
CA ALA A 321 4.90 -7.87 -14.43
C ALA A 321 4.72 -7.60 -12.92
N LYS A 322 4.15 -8.55 -12.15
CA LYS A 322 3.96 -8.38 -10.70
C LYS A 322 5.23 -8.61 -9.88
N ALA A 323 6.27 -9.23 -10.44
CA ALA A 323 7.57 -9.38 -9.77
C ALA A 323 8.29 -8.04 -9.65
N THR A 324 8.06 -7.11 -10.59
CA THR A 324 8.62 -5.73 -10.57
C THR A 324 8.20 -4.91 -9.34
N ALA A 325 7.14 -5.33 -8.63
CA ALA A 325 6.75 -4.75 -7.35
C ALA A 325 7.80 -5.00 -6.24
N TYR A 326 8.68 -6.00 -6.41
CA TYR A 326 9.74 -6.34 -5.44
C TYR A 326 11.13 -5.90 -5.90
N ILE A 327 11.41 -6.01 -7.21
CA ILE A 327 12.76 -5.78 -7.76
C ILE A 327 12.87 -4.54 -8.66
N SER A 328 11.77 -3.83 -8.93
CA SER A 328 11.67 -2.73 -9.90
C SER A 328 11.87 -3.16 -11.37
N THR A 329 12.07 -2.18 -12.25
CA THR A 329 12.59 -2.37 -13.61
C THR A 329 13.86 -1.53 -13.78
N PHE A 330 14.78 -1.93 -14.65
CA PHE A 330 16.01 -1.14 -14.90
C PHE A 330 15.69 0.30 -15.30
N ALA A 331 14.75 0.53 -16.22
CA ALA A 331 14.34 1.88 -16.61
C ALA A 331 13.78 2.70 -15.44
N THR A 332 13.05 2.07 -14.51
CA THR A 332 12.53 2.75 -13.32
C THR A 332 13.65 3.06 -12.34
N ALA A 333 14.51 2.09 -12.07
CA ALA A 333 15.62 2.23 -11.13
C ALA A 333 16.65 3.27 -11.63
N GLU A 334 16.98 3.28 -12.92
CA GLU A 334 17.84 4.31 -13.54
C GLU A 334 17.22 5.71 -13.45
N ARG A 335 15.90 5.81 -13.61
CA ARG A 335 15.21 7.09 -13.42
C ARG A 335 15.30 7.57 -11.97
N LEU A 336 15.26 6.65 -11.00
CA LEU A 336 15.30 6.96 -9.57
C LEU A 336 16.71 7.23 -9.06
N SER A 337 17.75 6.61 -9.66
CA SER A 337 19.15 6.86 -9.30
C SER A 337 19.68 8.19 -9.83
N ARG A 338 19.00 8.79 -10.82
CA ARG A 338 19.36 10.13 -11.31
C ARG A 338 19.15 11.17 -10.20
N PRO A 339 20.14 12.05 -9.97
CA PRO A 339 20.03 13.08 -8.95
C PRO A 339 18.82 13.99 -9.22
N VAL A 340 18.08 14.30 -8.16
CA VAL A 340 16.99 15.30 -8.24
C VAL A 340 17.64 16.66 -8.30
N ILE A 341 17.56 17.30 -9.46
CA ILE A 341 18.13 18.63 -9.65
C ILE A 341 17.18 19.68 -9.05
N THR A 342 17.70 20.47 -8.12
CA THR A 342 16.93 21.54 -7.45
C THR A 342 16.87 22.82 -8.29
N PRO A 343 15.90 23.73 -8.04
CA PRO A 343 15.89 25.04 -8.67
C PRO A 343 17.21 25.80 -8.46
N GLU A 344 17.76 25.75 -7.25
CA GLU A 344 19.01 26.45 -6.91
C GLU A 344 20.18 25.91 -7.72
N GLN A 345 20.25 24.59 -7.92
CA GLN A 345 21.28 23.96 -8.75
C GLN A 345 21.15 24.36 -10.22
N VAL A 346 19.93 24.48 -10.75
CA VAL A 346 19.71 24.97 -12.11
C VAL A 346 20.15 26.43 -12.26
N ILE A 347 19.82 27.28 -11.28
CA ILE A 347 20.21 28.71 -11.29
C ILE A 347 21.74 28.83 -11.19
N ALA A 348 22.37 28.09 -10.28
CA ALA A 348 23.82 28.09 -10.11
C ALA A 348 24.54 27.61 -11.39
N ALA A 349 24.06 26.54 -12.02
CA ALA A 349 24.60 26.02 -13.27
C ALA A 349 24.45 27.02 -14.43
N LEU A 350 23.31 27.72 -14.53
CA LEU A 350 23.11 28.77 -15.53
C LEU A 350 24.02 29.97 -15.28
N LYS A 351 24.21 30.38 -14.02
CA LYS A 351 25.11 31.47 -13.66
C LYS A 351 26.56 31.12 -13.97
N GLY A 352 27.01 29.91 -13.62
CA GLY A 352 28.36 29.43 -13.91
C GLY A 352 28.63 29.25 -15.41
N ALA A 353 27.60 28.96 -16.19
CA ALA A 353 27.68 28.86 -17.64
C ALA A 353 27.40 30.19 -18.38
N ASN A 354 27.36 31.34 -17.70
CA ASN A 354 27.03 32.64 -18.30
C ASN A 354 25.72 32.64 -19.13
N GLY A 355 24.72 31.88 -18.69
CA GLY A 355 23.44 31.72 -19.39
C GLY A 355 23.44 30.71 -20.55
N VAL A 356 24.59 30.09 -20.87
CA VAL A 356 24.73 29.07 -21.91
C VAL A 356 24.08 27.77 -21.46
N LYS A 357 22.84 27.55 -21.92
CA LYS A 357 21.98 26.42 -21.51
C LYS A 357 22.60 25.04 -21.80
N SER A 358 23.41 24.90 -22.85
CA SER A 358 24.10 23.63 -23.17
C SER A 358 25.20 23.30 -22.18
N GLU A 359 25.95 24.29 -21.72
CA GLU A 359 27.02 24.12 -20.73
C GLU A 359 26.44 23.90 -19.33
N ALA A 360 25.39 24.65 -18.98
CA ALA A 360 24.64 24.41 -17.75
C ALA A 360 24.10 22.97 -17.69
N ALA A 361 23.51 22.47 -18.78
CA ALA A 361 23.02 21.10 -18.85
C ALA A 361 24.14 20.05 -18.71
N LYS A 362 25.31 20.29 -19.34
CA LYS A 362 26.50 19.44 -19.19
C LYS A 362 27.00 19.41 -17.74
N SER A 363 27.10 20.56 -17.08
CA SER A 363 27.56 20.66 -15.69
C SER A 363 26.66 19.91 -14.71
N LEU A 364 25.37 19.80 -15.02
CA LEU A 364 24.37 19.07 -14.26
C LEU A 364 24.22 17.59 -14.70
N ASN A 365 25.03 17.14 -15.66
CA ASN A 365 24.96 15.81 -16.27
C ASN A 365 23.56 15.43 -16.78
N ILE A 366 22.87 16.38 -17.43
CA ILE A 366 21.54 16.17 -18.01
C ILE A 366 21.48 16.61 -19.47
N SER A 367 20.48 16.12 -20.19
CA SER A 367 20.23 16.62 -21.54
C SER A 367 19.73 18.05 -21.53
N ARG A 368 20.03 18.81 -22.59
CA ARG A 368 19.52 20.18 -22.76
C ARG A 368 17.99 20.24 -22.69
N GLN A 369 17.30 19.24 -23.24
CA GLN A 369 15.83 19.12 -23.14
C GLN A 369 15.33 18.89 -21.70
N ALA A 370 16.10 18.18 -20.86
CA ALA A 370 15.76 18.04 -19.45
C ALA A 370 15.90 19.39 -18.71
N LEU A 371 16.93 20.18 -19.03
CA LEU A 371 17.09 21.53 -18.46
C LEU A 371 15.91 22.44 -18.82
N TYR A 372 15.45 22.45 -20.07
CA TYR A 372 14.27 23.22 -20.47
C TYR A 372 13.00 22.79 -19.74
N ARG A 373 12.80 21.48 -19.52
CA ARG A 373 11.67 20.99 -18.73
C ARG A 373 11.74 21.42 -17.27
N LEU A 374 12.93 21.44 -16.67
CA LEU A 374 13.14 21.95 -15.31
C LEU A 374 12.81 23.44 -15.24
N LEU A 375 13.31 24.24 -16.19
CA LEU A 375 13.03 25.68 -16.25
C LEU A 375 11.54 25.99 -16.42
N ALA A 376 10.84 25.28 -17.30
CA ALA A 376 9.39 25.44 -17.46
C ALA A 376 8.65 25.09 -16.16
N LYS A 377 9.03 23.97 -15.52
CA LYS A 377 8.45 23.55 -14.24
C LYS A 377 8.69 24.58 -13.13
N PHE A 378 9.88 25.16 -13.04
CA PHE A 378 10.20 26.14 -12.02
C PHE A 378 9.57 27.52 -12.29
N GLY A 379 9.41 27.89 -13.57
CA GLY A 379 8.64 29.07 -13.97
C GLY A 379 7.18 28.97 -13.53
N ASP A 380 6.57 27.79 -13.68
CA ASP A 380 5.21 27.52 -13.19
C ASP A 380 5.13 27.54 -11.66
N ILE A 381 6.17 27.10 -10.94
CA ILE A 381 6.20 27.14 -9.47
C ILE A 381 6.30 28.59 -8.97
N GLN A 382 7.10 29.44 -9.61
CA GLN A 382 7.19 30.87 -9.27
C GLN A 382 5.89 31.63 -9.60
N SER A 383 5.22 31.30 -10.71
CA SER A 383 3.93 31.93 -11.07
C SER A 383 2.80 31.49 -10.13
N VAL A 384 2.79 30.22 -9.68
CA VAL A 384 1.84 29.72 -8.69
C VAL A 384 2.10 30.29 -7.28
N ALA A 385 3.37 30.44 -6.88
CA ALA A 385 3.74 31.05 -5.61
C ALA A 385 3.41 32.56 -5.55
N THR A 386 3.63 33.28 -6.65
CA THR A 386 3.27 34.71 -6.76
C THR A 386 1.74 34.92 -6.85
N ALA A 387 1.00 34.04 -7.53
CA ALA A 387 -0.46 34.06 -7.52
C ALA A 387 -1.08 33.75 -6.15
N GLY A 388 -0.44 32.88 -5.34
CA GLY A 388 -0.85 32.62 -3.96
C GLY A 388 -0.60 33.78 -3.00
N SER A 389 0.43 34.60 -3.26
CA SER A 389 0.75 35.80 -2.48
C SER A 389 -0.09 37.03 -2.87
N ALA A 390 -0.59 37.09 -4.11
CA ALA A 390 -1.39 38.21 -4.61
C ALA A 390 -2.81 38.30 -4.01
N VAL A 391 -3.28 37.25 -3.31
CA VAL A 391 -4.61 37.24 -2.66
C VAL A 391 -4.60 37.93 -1.29
N VAL A 392 -3.42 38.28 -0.74
CA VAL A 392 -3.32 38.86 0.62
C VAL A 392 -3.20 40.40 0.61
N HIS A 393 -3.01 41.05 -0.55
CA HIS A 393 -2.79 42.50 -0.63
C HIS A 393 -3.98 43.34 -1.09
N ALA A 394 -5.18 42.76 -1.24
CA ALA A 394 -6.36 43.47 -1.70
C ALA A 394 -7.48 43.57 -0.64
N VAL A 395 -7.14 43.69 0.65
CA VAL A 395 -8.10 44.19 1.67
C VAL A 395 -7.31 44.92 2.75
N THR A 396 -7.09 46.23 2.58
CA THR A 396 -7.05 47.23 3.69
C THR A 396 -6.70 48.59 3.12
N ALA A 397 -7.73 49.35 2.75
CA ALA A 397 -7.67 50.81 2.68
C ALA A 397 -9.07 51.37 2.94
N GLN A 398 -9.45 51.51 4.22
CA GLN A 398 -10.41 52.50 4.70
C GLN A 398 -10.51 52.51 6.24
N GLY A 399 -10.03 53.60 6.85
CA GLY A 399 -10.81 54.42 7.79
C GLY A 399 -10.99 54.00 9.26
N CYS A 400 -10.17 54.64 10.11
CA CYS A 400 -10.55 55.44 11.30
C CYS A 400 -11.12 54.81 12.60
N LEU A 401 -10.35 55.07 13.67
CA LEU A 401 -10.69 55.59 15.02
C LEU A 401 -11.34 54.66 16.07
N GLY A 402 -10.71 54.64 17.26
CA GLY A 402 -11.39 54.45 18.55
C GLY A 402 -10.70 53.52 19.53
N ASP A 403 -10.22 54.09 20.64
CA ASP A 403 -9.48 53.49 21.76
C ASP A 403 -10.18 52.31 22.48
N ASP A 404 -9.37 51.41 23.05
CA ASP A 404 -9.19 51.22 24.51
C ASP A 404 -8.69 49.81 24.83
N THR A 405 -7.62 49.76 25.62
CA THR A 405 -7.08 48.55 26.28
C THR A 405 -7.62 48.51 27.72
N PRO A 406 -7.70 47.34 28.39
CA PRO A 406 -6.50 46.80 29.03
C PRO A 406 -6.33 45.27 28.98
N SER A 407 -5.09 44.91 29.25
CA SER A 407 -4.49 43.59 29.45
C SER A 407 -5.31 42.59 30.26
N GLU A 408 -5.25 41.32 29.85
CA GLU A 408 -5.10 40.22 30.79
C GLU A 408 -4.17 39.13 30.22
N HIS A 409 -3.07 38.90 30.95
CA HIS A 409 -2.16 37.78 30.80
C HIS A 409 -2.86 36.46 31.14
N ARG A 410 -2.69 35.43 30.31
CA ARG A 410 -2.60 34.04 30.78
C ARG A 410 -1.88 33.15 29.76
N GLY A 411 -1.04 32.29 30.31
CA GLY A 411 0.06 31.61 29.64
C GLY A 411 -0.36 30.58 28.59
N GLY A 412 0.51 30.44 27.60
CA GLY A 412 0.42 29.40 26.59
C GLY A 412 0.81 28.03 27.13
N SER A 413 0.02 27.04 26.76
CA SER A 413 0.44 25.64 26.67
C SER A 413 0.40 25.25 25.20
N LEU A 414 1.57 24.91 24.67
CA LEU A 414 1.79 24.33 23.36
C LEU A 414 1.20 22.91 23.35
N GLU A 415 0.07 22.71 22.67
CA GLU A 415 -0.39 21.38 22.29
C GLU A 415 0.01 21.05 20.85
N ASP A 416 0.75 19.96 20.76
CA ASP A 416 1.40 19.33 19.61
C ASP A 416 0.39 18.56 18.73
N PRO A 417 0.22 18.86 17.42
CA PRO A 417 -0.77 18.21 16.59
C PRO A 417 -0.19 16.98 15.87
N ALA A 418 -0.01 15.87 16.59
CA ALA A 418 0.47 14.60 16.03
C ALA A 418 -0.36 13.38 16.47
N ARG A 419 -1.66 13.35 16.14
CA ARG A 419 -2.46 12.11 16.18
C ARG A 419 -3.45 12.05 15.02
N GLY A 420 -3.12 11.27 14.00
CA GLY A 420 -4.02 11.08 12.87
C GLY A 420 -3.64 9.94 11.95
N GLN A 421 -3.56 8.70 12.45
CA GLN A 421 -3.74 7.47 11.65
C GLN A 421 -3.60 6.21 12.52
N LEU A 422 -4.67 5.77 13.19
CA LEU A 422 -4.82 4.36 13.62
C LEU A 422 -6.21 4.03 14.18
N THR A 423 -7.27 4.11 13.38
CA THR A 423 -8.58 3.53 13.77
C THR A 423 -9.40 3.10 12.57
N LEU A 424 -9.18 1.90 12.05
CA LEU A 424 -10.15 1.18 11.21
C LEU A 424 -10.03 -0.34 11.38
N LEU A 425 -10.06 -0.83 12.62
CA LEU A 425 -10.32 -2.25 12.94
C LEU A 425 -11.22 -2.41 14.17
N GLY A 426 -12.26 -1.56 14.27
CA GLY A 426 -13.42 -1.81 15.11
C GLY A 426 -14.39 -2.80 14.45
N ASP A 427 -14.79 -3.80 15.22
CA ASP A 427 -16.08 -4.49 15.17
C ASP A 427 -16.44 -5.25 13.88
N LEU A 428 -16.07 -6.54 13.88
CA LEU A 428 -16.78 -7.57 13.12
C LEU A 428 -17.74 -8.24 14.11
N PRO A 429 -19.06 -8.31 13.85
CA PRO A 429 -19.96 -9.16 14.63
C PRO A 429 -19.60 -10.65 14.46
N ALA A 430 -20.08 -11.44 15.43
CA ALA A 430 -19.75 -12.82 15.79
C ALA A 430 -19.37 -13.77 14.66
#